data_AF-A0A822APB9-F1
#
_entry.id   AF-A0A822APB9-F1
#
_cell.length_a   1.000
_cell.length_b   1.000
_cell.length_c   1.000
_cell.angle_alpha   90.00
_cell.angle_beta   90.00
_cell.angle_gamma   90.00
#
_symmetry.space_group_name_H-M   'P 1'
#
loop_
_entity.id
_entity.type
_entity.pdbx_description
1 polymer ?
#
loop_
_entity_poly.entity_id
_entity_poly.type
_entity_poly.pdbx_seq_one_letter_code
_entity_poly.pdbx_strand_id
1 'polypeptide(L)'
;KTTIAKQLAQEYKLHHLQIKDVIEDTKNELEQLVKRDGESEQTEEEADDQDTDETLAERIEEARSILEKLEEIRRDSKDARLDDEILTQIFKTKLMSPPCQNQGYILDGYPKTFEQAQSLFGASGEEGK
;
A
#
# COMPACT_ATOMS: atom_id res chain seq x y z
N LYS A 1 -18.26 -11.38 -9.30
CA LYS A 1 -17.08 -10.58 -9.70
C LYS A 1 -15.82 -11.22 -9.12
N THR A 2 -15.71 -11.26 -7.80
CA THR A 2 -14.57 -11.86 -7.08
C THR A 2 -14.22 -13.31 -7.46
N THR A 3 -15.19 -14.21 -7.64
CA THR A 3 -14.90 -15.62 -8.00
C THR A 3 -14.16 -15.77 -9.33
N ILE A 4 -14.58 -15.01 -10.35
CA ILE A 4 -13.95 -15.03 -11.67
C ILE A 4 -12.61 -14.31 -11.63
N ALA A 5 -12.51 -13.19 -10.90
CA ALA A 5 -11.25 -12.48 -10.72
C ALA A 5 -10.18 -13.37 -10.06
N LYS A 6 -10.55 -14.16 -9.04
CA LYS A 6 -9.65 -15.13 -8.39
C LYS A 6 -9.20 -16.23 -9.34
N GLN A 7 -10.11 -16.79 -10.13
CA GLN A 7 -9.75 -17.81 -11.13
C GLN A 7 -8.82 -17.25 -12.20
N LEU A 8 -9.06 -16.04 -12.70
CA LEU A 8 -8.16 -15.37 -13.64
C LEU A 8 -6.79 -15.08 -13.03
N ALA A 9 -6.75 -14.59 -11.79
CA ALA A 9 -5.49 -14.35 -11.09
C ALA A 9 -4.67 -15.63 -10.94
N GLN A 10 -5.31 -16.76 -10.62
CA GLN A 10 -4.65 -18.06 -10.51
C GLN A 10 -4.16 -18.59 -11.85
N GLU A 11 -4.98 -18.51 -12.90
CA GLU A 11 -4.64 -19.03 -14.23
C GLU A 11 -3.49 -18.24 -14.86
N TYR A 12 -3.54 -16.91 -14.76
CA TYR A 12 -2.55 -16.01 -15.37
C TYR A 12 -1.41 -15.62 -14.41
N LYS A 13 -1.39 -16.16 -13.19
CA LYS A 13 -0.41 -15.84 -12.12
C LYS A 13 -0.29 -14.33 -11.87
N LEU A 14 -1.43 -13.64 -11.85
CA LEU A 14 -1.53 -12.21 -11.60
C LEU A 14 -1.81 -11.94 -10.13
N HIS A 15 -1.42 -10.76 -9.65
CA HIS A 15 -1.72 -10.33 -8.29
C HIS A 15 -3.19 -9.90 -8.19
N HIS A 16 -3.98 -10.61 -7.39
CA HIS A 16 -5.36 -10.21 -7.10
C HIS A 16 -5.37 -9.21 -5.95
N LEU A 17 -5.77 -7.98 -6.23
CA LEU A 17 -5.80 -6.88 -5.27
C LEU A 17 -7.25 -6.59 -4.88
N GLN A 18 -7.68 -7.15 -3.75
CA GLN A 18 -8.95 -6.80 -3.12
C GLN A 18 -8.74 -5.64 -2.16
N ILE A 19 -9.69 -4.69 -2.12
CA ILE A 19 -9.58 -3.52 -1.22
C ILE A 19 -9.35 -3.90 0.25
N LYS A 20 -10.02 -4.94 0.74
CA LYS A 20 -9.88 -5.40 2.13
C LYS A 20 -8.48 -5.94 2.39
N ASP A 21 -8.02 -6.84 1.52
CA ASP A 21 -6.73 -7.50 1.65
C ASP A 21 -5.57 -6.49 1.53
N VAL A 22 -5.67 -5.52 0.62
CA VAL A 22 -4.65 -4.47 0.46
C VAL A 22 -4.54 -3.60 1.73
N ILE A 23 -5.67 -3.23 2.35
CA ILE A 23 -5.66 -2.45 3.59
C ILE A 23 -5.04 -3.27 4.74
N GLU A 24 -5.42 -4.54 4.87
CA GLU A 24 -4.89 -5.42 5.93
C GLU A 24 -3.39 -5.70 5.74
N ASP A 25 -2.95 -5.96 4.50
CA ASP A 25 -1.54 -6.15 4.16
C ASP A 25 -0.72 -4.91 4.49
N THR A 26 -1.17 -3.73 4.04
CA THR A 26 -0.47 -2.46 4.31
C THR A 26 -0.44 -2.17 5.80
N LYS A 27 -1.53 -2.41 6.53
CA LYS A 27 -1.51 -2.29 7.99
C LYS A 27 -0.45 -3.18 8.63
N ASN A 28 -0.41 -4.47 8.26
CA ASN A 28 0.56 -5.41 8.82
C ASN A 28 2.01 -5.03 8.48
N GLU A 29 2.26 -4.58 7.25
CA GLU A 29 3.59 -4.14 6.81
C GLU A 29 4.07 -2.92 7.60
N LEU A 30 3.20 -1.93 7.79
CA LEU A 30 3.52 -0.75 8.58
C LEU A 30 3.70 -1.12 10.06
N GLU A 31 2.88 -2.00 10.64
CA GLU A 31 3.06 -2.47 12.03
C GLU A 31 4.40 -3.19 12.23
N GLN A 32 4.83 -4.00 11.27
CA GLN A 32 6.12 -4.68 11.31
C GLN A 32 7.30 -3.72 11.18
N LEU A 33 7.12 -2.66 10.39
CA LEU A 33 8.13 -1.62 10.22
C LEU A 33 8.28 -0.79 11.49
N VAL A 34 7.17 -0.48 12.18
CA VAL A 34 7.18 0.18 13.50
C VAL A 34 7.75 -0.70 14.60
N LYS A 35 7.47 -2.01 14.59
CA LYS A 35 8.03 -2.96 15.57
C LYS A 35 9.53 -3.15 15.39
N ARG A 36 10.02 -3.26 14.15
CA ARG A 36 11.46 -3.37 13.87
C ARG A 36 12.24 -2.16 14.36
N ASP A 37 11.67 -0.96 14.23
CA ASP A 37 12.27 0.26 14.77
C ASP A 37 12.36 0.23 16.30
N GLY A 38 11.34 -0.32 16.98
CA GLY A 38 11.36 -0.53 18.44
C GLY A 38 12.29 -1.65 18.92
N GLU A 39 12.70 -2.56 18.03
CA GLU A 39 13.61 -3.68 18.32
C GLU A 39 15.06 -3.41 17.84
N SER A 40 15.30 -2.32 17.12
CA SER A 40 16.63 -1.95 16.61
C SER A 40 17.59 -1.43 17.69
N GLU A 41 17.17 -1.36 18.96
CA GLU A 41 18.07 -1.06 20.09
C GLU A 41 18.92 -2.25 20.57
N GLN A 42 18.81 -3.46 20.02
CA GLN A 42 19.53 -4.63 20.59
C GLN A 42 20.25 -5.61 19.65
N THR A 43 20.56 -5.25 18.41
CA THR A 43 21.55 -6.06 17.67
C THR A 43 22.38 -5.20 16.73
N GLU A 44 23.49 -4.68 17.25
CA GLU A 44 24.69 -4.48 16.45
C GLU A 44 25.11 -5.84 15.87
N GLU A 45 25.14 -5.97 14.55
CA GLU A 45 26.24 -6.58 13.80
C GLU A 45 25.95 -6.57 12.28
N GLU A 46 26.59 -5.61 11.61
CA GLU A 46 27.18 -5.65 10.27
C GLU A 46 26.36 -6.12 9.06
N ALA A 47 25.81 -5.15 8.32
CA ALA A 47 25.94 -5.12 6.86
C ALA A 47 25.92 -3.66 6.35
N ASP A 48 27.04 -3.27 5.78
CA ASP A 48 27.36 -2.07 5.02
C ASP A 48 26.23 -1.60 4.07
N ASP A 49 25.60 -0.46 4.37
CA ASP A 49 25.02 0.44 3.35
C ASP A 49 24.89 1.86 3.93
N GLN A 50 25.89 2.69 3.63
CA GLN A 50 26.19 3.98 4.27
C GLN A 50 25.37 5.18 3.77
N ASP A 51 24.16 5.01 3.22
CA ASP A 51 23.48 6.12 2.50
C ASP A 51 21.97 6.34 2.74
N THR A 52 21.29 5.72 3.72
CA THR A 52 19.80 5.88 3.83
C THR A 52 19.16 5.98 5.22
N ASP A 53 19.90 6.11 6.32
CA ASP A 53 19.32 6.09 7.68
C ASP A 53 18.31 7.24 7.92
N GLU A 54 18.61 8.44 7.44
CA GLU A 54 17.72 9.61 7.56
C GLU A 54 16.41 9.42 6.75
N THR A 55 16.50 8.78 5.56
CA THR A 55 15.32 8.49 4.71
C THR A 55 14.48 7.33 5.22
N LEU A 56 15.08 6.41 5.97
CA LEU A 56 14.36 5.28 6.58
C LEU A 56 13.54 5.76 7.77
N ALA A 57 14.12 6.62 8.62
CA ALA A 57 13.43 7.26 9.74
C ALA A 57 12.21 8.08 9.27
N GLU A 58 12.35 8.89 8.21
CA GLU A 58 11.23 9.64 7.62
C GLU A 58 10.12 8.70 7.11
N ARG A 59 10.48 7.60 6.44
CA ARG A 59 9.49 6.59 6.00
C ARG A 59 8.81 5.88 7.16
N ILE A 60 9.51 5.67 8.28
CA ILE A 60 8.94 5.09 9.51
C ILE A 60 7.95 6.07 10.14
N GLU A 61 8.26 7.37 10.18
CA GLU A 61 7.36 8.39 10.72
C GLU A 61 6.11 8.56 9.84
N GLU A 62 6.28 8.61 8.51
CA GLU A 62 5.16 8.60 7.57
C GLU A 62 4.30 7.34 7.71
N ALA A 63 4.94 6.17 7.87
CA ALA A 63 4.26 4.91 8.11
C ALA A 63 3.41 4.93 9.38
N ARG A 64 3.96 5.49 10.48
CA ARG A 64 3.24 5.69 11.75
C ARG A 64 2.07 6.64 11.59
N SER A 65 2.27 7.76 10.88
CA SER A 65 1.20 8.73 10.61
C SER A 65 0.06 8.11 9.80
N ILE A 66 0.38 7.32 8.78
CA ILE A 66 -0.62 6.62 7.96
C ILE A 66 -1.35 5.56 8.79
N LEU A 67 -0.66 4.82 9.65
CA LEU A 67 -1.27 3.85 10.56
C LEU A 67 -2.25 4.51 11.53
N GLU A 68 -1.85 5.60 12.17
CA GLU A 68 -2.69 6.32 13.12
C GLU A 68 -3.97 6.81 12.45
N LYS A 69 -3.85 7.43 11.27
CA LYS A 69 -5.01 7.83 10.45
C LYS A 69 -5.91 6.65 10.08
N LEU A 70 -5.33 5.50 9.72
CA LEU A 70 -6.07 4.29 9.38
C LEU A 70 -6.84 3.73 10.60
N GLU A 71 -6.23 3.79 11.79
CA GLU A 71 -6.83 3.33 13.04
C GLU A 71 -7.91 4.28 13.57
N GLU A 72 -7.69 5.59 13.45
CA GLU A 72 -8.65 6.64 13.83
C GLU A 72 -9.93 6.55 12.97
N ILE A 73 -9.80 6.46 11.65
CA ILE A 73 -10.92 6.24 10.72
C ILE A 73 -11.71 4.98 11.08
N ARG A 74 -11.01 3.90 11.46
CA ARG A 74 -11.64 2.64 11.87
C ARG A 74 -12.36 2.75 13.22
N ARG A 75 -11.88 3.59 14.14
CA ARG A 75 -12.47 3.84 15.45
C ARG A 75 -13.74 4.66 15.35
N ASP A 76 -13.71 5.73 14.54
CA ASP A 76 -14.79 6.71 14.51
C ASP A 76 -15.96 6.34 13.62
N SER A 77 -15.83 5.36 12.72
CA SER A 77 -16.94 5.00 11.85
C SER A 77 -16.83 3.61 11.25
N LYS A 78 -17.85 2.77 11.52
CA LYS A 78 -18.13 1.52 10.78
C LYS A 78 -18.40 1.74 9.28
N ASP A 79 -18.51 2.99 8.84
CA ASP A 79 -18.88 3.41 7.49
C ASP A 79 -18.05 4.61 6.98
N ALA A 80 -16.98 5.00 7.68
CA ALA A 80 -16.09 6.04 7.14
C ALA A 80 -15.36 5.39 5.98
N ARG A 81 -15.76 5.80 4.78
CA ARG A 81 -14.90 5.71 3.61
C ARG A 81 -13.55 6.25 4.06
N LEU A 82 -12.56 5.35 4.17
CA LEU A 82 -11.18 5.76 4.27
C LEU A 82 -10.97 6.90 3.29
N ASP A 83 -10.29 7.95 3.74
CA ASP A 83 -10.10 9.15 2.92
C ASP A 83 -9.64 8.69 1.53
N ASP A 84 -10.39 9.06 0.49
CA ASP A 84 -10.20 8.52 -0.86
C ASP A 84 -8.75 8.79 -1.33
N GLU A 85 -8.11 9.84 -0.80
CA GLU A 85 -6.70 10.16 -0.96
C GLU A 85 -5.76 9.11 -0.34
N ILE A 86 -5.99 8.71 0.92
CA ILE A 86 -5.18 7.68 1.61
C ILE A 86 -5.32 6.34 0.90
N LEU A 87 -6.54 5.95 0.53
CA LEU A 87 -6.78 4.75 -0.27
C LEU A 87 -6.04 4.81 -1.60
N THR A 88 -6.12 5.94 -2.29
CA THR A 88 -5.40 6.15 -3.55
C THR A 88 -3.90 5.99 -3.36
N GLN A 89 -3.32 6.56 -2.30
CA GLN A 89 -1.89 6.45 -2.00
C GLN A 89 -1.49 5.00 -1.71
N ILE A 90 -2.24 4.27 -0.87
CA ILE A 90 -1.98 2.86 -0.56
C ILE A 90 -2.00 2.03 -1.85
N PHE A 91 -3.03 2.20 -2.69
CA PHE A 91 -3.12 1.49 -3.96
C PHE A 91 -1.98 1.88 -4.91
N LYS A 92 -1.62 3.16 -5.03
CA LYS A 92 -0.47 3.59 -5.85
C LYS A 92 0.82 2.91 -5.40
N THR A 93 1.11 2.91 -4.10
CA THR A 93 2.30 2.25 -3.55
C THR A 93 2.30 0.76 -3.88
N LYS A 94 1.16 0.06 -3.71
CA LYS A 94 1.04 -1.36 -4.04
C LYS A 94 1.20 -1.63 -5.54
N LEU A 95 0.62 -0.79 -6.40
CA LEU A 95 0.73 -0.91 -7.86
C LEU A 95 2.16 -0.64 -8.36
N MET A 96 2.90 0.24 -7.69
CA MET A 96 4.31 0.53 -7.98
C MET A 96 5.27 -0.53 -7.45
N SER A 97 4.78 -1.50 -6.67
CA SER A 97 5.63 -2.58 -6.17
C SER A 97 6.09 -3.51 -7.32
N PRO A 98 7.33 -4.06 -7.25
CA PRO A 98 7.85 -4.99 -8.24
C PRO A 98 6.93 -6.15 -8.63
N PRO A 99 6.20 -6.83 -7.71
CA PRO A 99 5.29 -7.90 -8.10
C PRO A 99 4.16 -7.43 -9.03
N CYS A 100 3.60 -6.24 -8.77
CA CYS A 100 2.50 -5.71 -9.57
C CYS A 100 2.98 -5.17 -10.93
N GLN A 101 4.19 -4.61 -11.01
CA GLN A 101 4.77 -4.12 -12.27
C GLN A 101 5.25 -5.27 -13.18
N ASN A 102 5.85 -6.32 -12.60
CA ASN A 102 6.47 -7.39 -13.38
C ASN A 102 5.48 -8.42 -13.91
N GLN A 103 4.43 -8.73 -13.13
CA GLN A 103 3.47 -9.78 -13.47
C GLN A 103 2.11 -9.21 -13.86
N GLY A 104 1.77 -8.00 -13.41
CA GLY A 104 0.45 -7.42 -13.58
C GLY A 104 -0.47 -7.73 -12.39
N TYR A 105 -1.64 -7.08 -12.40
CA TYR A 105 -2.58 -7.09 -11.29
C TYR A 105 -4.03 -7.06 -11.76
N ILE A 106 -4.92 -7.56 -10.91
CA ILE A 106 -6.38 -7.46 -11.05
C ILE A 106 -6.92 -6.70 -9.85
N LEU A 107 -7.51 -5.53 -10.08
CA LEU A 107 -8.20 -4.78 -9.04
C LEU A 107 -9.63 -5.29 -8.86
N ASP A 108 -10.01 -5.62 -7.63
CA ASP A 108 -11.36 -6.04 -7.27
C ASP A 108 -11.93 -5.18 -6.14
N GLY A 109 -12.89 -4.33 -6.49
CA GLY A 109 -13.62 -3.48 -5.54
C GLY A 109 -13.12 -2.04 -5.42
N TYR A 110 -12.09 -1.65 -6.17
CA TYR A 110 -11.57 -0.27 -6.31
C TYR A 110 -10.97 -0.09 -7.71
N PRO A 111 -11.02 1.10 -8.34
CA PRO A 111 -11.81 2.29 -8.00
C PRO A 111 -13.32 2.07 -8.22
N LYS A 112 -14.18 2.74 -7.42
CA LYS A 112 -15.65 2.65 -7.55
C LYS A 112 -16.24 3.87 -8.24
N THR A 113 -15.59 5.03 -8.13
CA THR A 113 -16.00 6.27 -8.79
C THR A 113 -14.99 6.66 -9.86
N PHE A 114 -15.42 7.49 -10.80
CA PHE A 114 -14.54 8.02 -11.84
C PHE A 114 -13.43 8.90 -11.24
N GLU A 115 -13.75 9.71 -10.23
CA GLU A 115 -12.79 10.55 -9.52
C GLU A 115 -11.68 9.70 -8.87
N GLN A 116 -12.03 8.59 -8.20
CA GLN A 116 -11.04 7.66 -7.65
C GLN A 116 -10.14 7.06 -8.73
N ALA A 117 -10.71 6.68 -9.88
CA ALA A 117 -9.93 6.17 -11.00
C ALA A 117 -9.00 7.24 -11.59
N GLN A 118 -9.46 8.49 -11.68
CA GLN A 118 -8.64 9.61 -12.13
C GLN A 118 -7.56 9.95 -11.10
N SER A 119 -7.82 9.87 -9.81
CA SER A 119 -6.78 10.08 -8.79
C SER A 119 -5.75 8.95 -8.80
N LEU A 120 -6.18 7.70 -9.05
CA LEU A 120 -5.32 6.51 -9.08
C LEU A 120 -4.46 6.42 -10.35
N PHE A 121 -5.08 6.59 -11.52
CA PHE A 121 -4.46 6.39 -12.83
C PHE A 121 -4.34 7.65 -13.69
N GLY A 122 -5.00 8.74 -13.29
CA GLY A 122 -4.92 9.99 -14.01
C GLY A 122 -3.48 10.46 -14.04
N ALA A 123 -3.06 10.89 -15.22
CA ALA A 123 -1.71 11.34 -15.47
C ALA A 123 -1.39 12.54 -14.56
N SER A 124 -0.52 12.35 -13.56
CA SER A 124 0.56 13.31 -13.42
C SER A 124 1.34 13.21 -14.73
N GLY A 125 1.25 14.23 -15.56
CA GLY A 125 1.76 14.20 -16.94
C GLY A 125 3.25 13.90 -17.01
N GLU A 126 3.62 12.62 -17.04
CA GLU A 126 4.83 12.16 -17.70
C GLU A 126 4.48 11.83 -19.14
N GLU A 127 4.72 12.86 -19.94
CA GLU A 127 5.11 12.86 -21.34
C GLU A 127 5.47 11.47 -21.89
N GLY A 128 4.55 10.91 -22.67
CA GLY A 128 4.90 9.98 -23.73
C GLY A 128 5.65 10.76 -24.81
N LYS A 129 6.97 10.67 -24.74
CA LYS A 129 7.96 11.16 -25.71
C LYS A 129 7.66 10.78 -27.16
#